data_AF-A0A4Q3R3U1-F1
#
_entry.id   AF-A0A4Q3R3U1-F1
#
_cell.length_a   1.000
_cell.length_b   1.000
_cell.length_c   1.000
_cell.angle_alpha   90.00
_cell.angle_beta   90.00
_cell.angle_gamma   90.00
#
_symmetry.space_group_name_H-M   'P 1'
#
loop_
_entity.id
_entity.type
_entity.pdbx_description
1 polymer ?
#
loop_
_entity_poly.entity_id
_entity_poly.type
_entity_poly.pdbx_seq_one_letter_code
_entity_poly.pdbx_strand_id
1 'polypeptide(L)'
;MKLEKKTIKATASHHQHDMENGDTSKPATKAVYTCPMDSEVHSDKPGNCPKCGMKLVKEKMPANINGAMNMEDESTTMAHIKVAKKNLGPIKTITSDVPPRTVVYHLYIRDTTVTFGKRPKRAISVNGQIPMPTLTFTEGDTAEIWVHNELKELTSLHWHGLFLPNKMDGVPYLTQMPIKPGATYLYKFPIVQHGTHWYHSHSGLQEQIGMYGAFIMNKR
;
A
#
# COMPACT_ATOMS: atom_id res chain seq x y z
N MET A 1 -66.38 -12.84 25.59
CA MET A 1 -65.58 -13.65 26.54
C MET A 1 -64.56 -14.45 25.75
N LYS A 2 -63.34 -14.61 26.29
CA LYS A 2 -62.12 -15.21 25.69
C LYS A 2 -62.29 -16.68 25.25
N LEU A 3 -61.24 -17.16 24.55
CA LEU A 3 -60.74 -18.55 24.35
C LEU A 3 -61.00 -19.04 22.92
N GLU A 4 -60.11 -19.72 22.19
CA GLU A 4 -58.86 -20.42 22.52
C GLU A 4 -58.08 -20.80 21.24
N LYS A 5 -56.79 -21.12 21.39
CA LYS A 5 -55.87 -21.58 20.34
C LYS A 5 -56.27 -22.96 19.79
N LYS A 6 -55.96 -23.25 18.51
CA LYS A 6 -55.66 -24.62 18.08
C LYS A 6 -54.70 -24.69 16.89
N THR A 7 -53.59 -25.38 17.14
CA THR A 7 -52.51 -25.78 16.25
C THR A 7 -52.99 -26.80 15.22
N ILE A 8 -52.55 -26.69 13.97
CA ILE A 8 -52.77 -27.72 12.94
C ILE A 8 -51.43 -28.40 12.66
N LYS A 9 -51.38 -29.72 12.91
CA LYS A 9 -50.32 -30.64 12.50
C LYS A 9 -50.46 -30.92 11.00
N ALA A 10 -49.37 -30.80 10.25
CA ALA A 10 -49.30 -31.28 8.87
C ALA A 10 -48.87 -32.76 8.86
N THR A 11 -49.68 -33.62 8.25
CA THR A 11 -49.35 -35.00 7.90
C THR A 11 -48.91 -35.06 6.43
N ALA A 12 -47.82 -35.79 6.19
CA ALA A 12 -47.21 -36.01 4.89
C ALA A 12 -48.05 -36.90 3.96
N SER A 13 -47.96 -36.68 2.64
CA SER A 13 -48.22 -37.70 1.63
C SER A 13 -47.03 -37.79 0.68
N HIS A 14 -46.48 -39.00 0.58
CA HIS A 14 -45.40 -39.46 -0.28
C HIS A 14 -45.65 -39.17 -1.76
N HIS A 15 -44.59 -38.94 -2.52
CA HIS A 15 -44.38 -39.56 -3.84
C HIS A 15 -42.90 -39.96 -3.96
N GLN A 16 -42.68 -41.27 -4.01
CA GLN A 16 -41.42 -41.92 -4.34
C GLN A 16 -41.34 -41.97 -5.87
N HIS A 17 -40.22 -41.55 -6.45
CA HIS A 17 -39.81 -41.96 -7.79
C HIS A 17 -38.34 -42.36 -7.76
N ASP A 18 -38.09 -43.43 -8.49
CA ASP A 18 -36.97 -44.35 -8.40
C ASP A 18 -35.62 -43.75 -8.78
N MET A 19 -34.57 -44.22 -8.10
CA MET A 19 -33.18 -43.93 -8.48
C MET A 19 -32.75 -44.90 -9.57
N GLU A 20 -32.35 -44.35 -10.72
CA GLU A 20 -31.57 -45.06 -11.72
C GLU A 20 -30.22 -44.33 -11.89
N ASN A 21 -29.14 -45.09 -11.69
CA ASN A 21 -27.75 -44.63 -11.74
C ASN A 21 -27.35 -44.23 -13.17
N GLY A 22 -26.85 -43.01 -13.35
CA GLY A 22 -26.35 -42.49 -14.62
C GLY A 22 -25.07 -41.68 -14.47
N ASP A 23 -23.95 -42.34 -14.77
CA ASP A 23 -22.63 -41.89 -15.25
C ASP A 23 -22.14 -40.45 -14.94
N THR A 24 -21.03 -40.41 -14.19
CA THR A 24 -20.21 -39.22 -13.95
C THR A 24 -19.37 -38.87 -15.17
N SER A 25 -19.69 -37.79 -15.89
CA SER A 25 -18.73 -37.12 -16.78
C SER A 25 -18.45 -35.68 -16.32
N LYS A 26 -17.19 -35.44 -15.96
CA LYS A 26 -16.63 -34.18 -15.48
C LYS A 26 -16.42 -33.24 -16.68
N PRO A 27 -16.94 -31.99 -16.71
CA PRO A 27 -16.67 -31.10 -17.82
C PRO A 27 -15.21 -30.67 -17.80
N ALA A 28 -14.47 -31.02 -18.86
CA ALA A 28 -13.09 -30.62 -19.04
C ALA A 28 -13.01 -29.10 -19.34
N THR A 29 -12.39 -28.34 -18.43
CA THR A 29 -12.13 -26.90 -18.62
C THR A 29 -11.13 -26.69 -19.76
N LYS A 30 -11.59 -26.16 -20.89
CA LYS A 30 -10.71 -25.76 -22.01
C LYS A 30 -9.88 -24.55 -21.59
N ALA A 31 -8.58 -24.61 -21.88
CA ALA A 31 -7.65 -23.51 -21.62
C ALA A 31 -7.90 -22.36 -22.61
N VAL A 32 -8.08 -21.14 -22.11
CA VAL A 32 -8.16 -19.92 -22.92
C VAL A 32 -6.79 -19.25 -22.96
N TYR A 33 -6.41 -18.72 -24.11
CA TYR A 33 -5.14 -18.05 -24.39
C TYR A 33 -5.40 -16.62 -24.85
N THR A 34 -4.62 -15.65 -24.35
CA THR A 34 -4.76 -14.22 -24.67
C THR A 34 -3.44 -13.63 -25.19
N CYS A 35 -3.53 -12.54 -25.97
CA CYS A 35 -2.37 -11.81 -26.45
C CYS A 35 -1.95 -10.73 -25.43
N PRO A 36 -0.70 -10.74 -24.92
CA PRO A 36 -0.22 -9.75 -23.94
C PRO A 36 -0.23 -8.29 -24.45
N MET A 37 -0.27 -8.09 -25.77
CA MET A 37 -0.24 -6.77 -26.40
C MET A 37 -1.59 -6.35 -27.00
N ASP A 38 -2.55 -7.27 -27.10
CA ASP A 38 -3.88 -7.03 -27.66
C ASP A 38 -4.92 -7.74 -26.79
N SER A 39 -5.50 -7.01 -25.85
CA SER A 39 -6.47 -7.54 -24.88
C SER A 39 -7.77 -8.06 -25.50
N GLU A 40 -8.01 -7.81 -26.79
CA GLU A 40 -9.19 -8.30 -27.53
C GLU A 40 -8.98 -9.68 -28.17
N VAL A 41 -7.74 -10.18 -28.21
CA VAL A 41 -7.43 -11.45 -28.88
C VAL A 41 -7.46 -12.58 -27.87
N HIS A 42 -8.49 -13.43 -27.96
CA HIS A 42 -8.64 -14.66 -27.18
C HIS A 42 -8.72 -15.88 -28.11
N SER A 43 -8.12 -17.00 -27.70
CA SER A 43 -8.14 -18.26 -28.42
C SER A 43 -8.31 -19.44 -27.48
N ASP A 44 -8.94 -20.52 -27.94
CA ASP A 44 -9.04 -21.79 -27.24
C ASP A 44 -7.81 -22.70 -27.49
N LYS A 45 -6.86 -22.24 -28.32
CA LYS A 45 -5.67 -23.00 -28.73
C LYS A 45 -4.39 -22.19 -28.57
N PRO A 46 -3.26 -22.85 -28.29
CA PRO A 46 -1.95 -22.20 -28.33
C PRO A 46 -1.60 -21.81 -29.77
N GLY A 47 -0.95 -20.67 -29.95
CA GLY A 47 -0.54 -20.19 -31.26
C GLY A 47 0.06 -18.79 -31.19
N ASN A 48 0.25 -18.17 -32.34
CA ASN A 48 0.68 -16.78 -32.45
C ASN A 48 -0.53 -15.88 -32.71
N CYS A 49 -0.49 -14.68 -32.15
CA CYS A 49 -1.50 -13.66 -32.33
C CYS A 49 -1.58 -13.25 -33.80
N PRO A 50 -2.76 -13.28 -34.45
CA PRO A 50 -2.91 -12.89 -35.85
C PRO A 50 -2.77 -11.37 -36.06
N LYS A 51 -2.86 -10.54 -35.00
CA LYS A 51 -2.68 -9.09 -35.09
C LYS A 51 -1.22 -8.66 -34.97
N CYS A 52 -0.49 -9.19 -33.99
CA CYS A 52 0.87 -8.72 -33.68
C CYS A 52 1.97 -9.79 -33.81
N GLY A 53 1.62 -11.04 -34.16
CA GLY A 53 2.57 -12.14 -34.38
C GLY A 53 3.18 -12.76 -33.12
N MET A 54 2.96 -12.18 -31.93
CA MET A 54 3.50 -12.69 -30.67
C MET A 54 2.78 -13.95 -30.17
N LYS A 55 3.47 -14.80 -29.41
CA LYS A 55 2.90 -16.05 -28.88
C LYS A 55 1.80 -15.77 -27.85
N LEU A 56 0.64 -16.37 -28.03
CA LEU A 56 -0.48 -16.27 -27.09
C LEU A 56 -0.13 -16.96 -25.77
N VAL A 57 -0.53 -16.34 -24.65
CA VAL A 57 -0.24 -16.81 -23.30
C VAL A 57 -1.50 -17.40 -22.69
N LYS A 58 -1.38 -18.55 -22.03
CA LYS A 58 -2.51 -19.21 -21.37
C LYS A 58 -2.99 -18.35 -20.21
N GLU A 59 -4.25 -17.97 -20.25
CA GLU A 59 -4.91 -17.22 -19.19
C GLU A 59 -5.16 -18.16 -18.01
N LYS A 60 -4.68 -17.79 -16.83
CA LYS A 60 -4.99 -18.49 -15.59
C LYS A 60 -6.29 -17.91 -15.06
N MET A 61 -7.34 -18.74 -14.98
CA MET A 61 -8.60 -18.32 -14.35
C MET A 61 -8.32 -17.80 -12.94
N PRO A 62 -8.76 -16.57 -12.59
CA PRO A 62 -8.72 -16.14 -11.21
C PRO A 62 -9.66 -17.03 -10.39
N ALA A 63 -9.23 -17.40 -9.19
CA ALA A 63 -10.11 -18.02 -8.22
C ALA A 63 -11.29 -17.06 -7.96
N ASN A 64 -12.50 -17.57 -8.17
CA ASN A 64 -13.82 -16.98 -7.93
C ASN A 64 -13.81 -15.77 -6.97
N ILE A 65 -13.91 -14.56 -7.51
CA ILE A 65 -14.15 -13.31 -6.75
C ILE A 65 -15.64 -12.98 -6.76
N ASN A 66 -16.43 -13.80 -6.08
CA ASN A 66 -17.71 -13.38 -5.54
C ASN A 66 -17.55 -13.21 -4.02
N GLY A 67 -16.94 -12.10 -3.62
CA GLY A 67 -16.76 -11.74 -2.21
C GLY A 67 -17.01 -10.25 -2.05
N ALA A 68 -18.16 -9.91 -1.47
CA ALA A 68 -18.41 -8.60 -0.90
C ALA A 68 -17.22 -8.19 -0.01
N MET A 69 -16.82 -6.92 -0.07
CA MET A 69 -15.76 -6.38 0.78
C MET A 69 -16.24 -6.35 2.24
N ASN A 70 -16.15 -7.48 2.93
CA ASN A 70 -16.31 -7.57 4.37
C ASN A 70 -14.93 -7.48 5.01
N MET A 71 -14.65 -6.34 5.64
CA MET A 71 -13.56 -6.20 6.60
C MET A 71 -13.97 -6.90 7.89
N GLU A 72 -13.78 -8.22 8.00
CA GLU A 72 -13.85 -8.95 9.27
C GLU A 72 -13.47 -10.43 9.06
N ASP A 73 -12.18 -10.76 9.22
CA ASP A 73 -11.73 -12.09 9.70
C ASP A 73 -10.23 -12.04 10.06
N GLU A 74 -9.92 -11.86 11.35
CA GLU A 74 -8.55 -11.92 11.88
C GLU A 74 -7.89 -13.30 11.69
N SER A 75 -8.67 -14.38 11.51
CA SER A 75 -8.13 -15.74 11.43
C SER A 75 -7.40 -16.01 10.10
N THR A 76 -7.96 -15.50 8.99
CA THR A 76 -7.36 -15.58 7.66
C THR A 76 -6.09 -14.72 7.55
N THR A 77 -6.06 -13.56 8.21
CA THR A 77 -4.87 -12.68 8.24
C THR A 77 -3.67 -13.34 8.93
N MET A 78 -3.91 -14.03 10.05
CA MET A 78 -2.84 -14.72 10.78
C MET A 78 -2.28 -15.92 10.02
N ALA A 79 -3.12 -16.63 9.27
CA ALA A 79 -2.67 -17.72 8.39
C ALA A 79 -1.75 -17.22 7.27
N HIS A 80 -2.12 -16.13 6.60
CA HIS A 80 -1.29 -15.53 5.56
C HIS A 80 0.02 -14.93 6.10
N ILE A 81 0.00 -14.29 7.28
CA ILE A 81 1.24 -13.82 7.94
C ILE A 81 2.15 -14.99 8.31
N LYS A 82 1.60 -16.11 8.79
CA LYS A 82 2.39 -17.32 9.11
C LYS A 82 3.05 -17.92 7.87
N VAL A 83 2.32 -17.99 6.75
CA VAL A 83 2.87 -18.48 5.47
C VAL A 83 3.95 -17.52 4.95
N ALA A 84 3.72 -16.21 4.99
CA ALA A 84 4.71 -15.22 4.60
C ALA A 84 5.99 -15.32 5.44
N LYS A 85 5.85 -15.44 6.77
CA LYS A 85 6.99 -15.63 7.68
C LYS A 85 7.76 -16.92 7.42
N LYS A 86 7.07 -18.02 7.09
CA LYS A 86 7.70 -19.30 6.73
C LYS A 86 8.52 -19.21 5.43
N ASN A 87 8.13 -18.31 4.54
CA ASN A 87 8.78 -18.11 3.24
C ASN A 87 9.80 -16.95 3.23
N LEU A 88 10.03 -16.29 4.38
CA LEU A 88 11.14 -15.35 4.50
C LEU A 88 12.44 -16.14 4.33
N GLY A 89 13.27 -15.72 3.37
CA GLY A 89 14.63 -16.22 3.24
C GLY A 89 15.47 -15.92 4.49
N PRO A 90 16.76 -16.32 4.51
CA PRO A 90 17.62 -16.07 5.67
C PRO A 90 17.58 -14.59 6.07
N ILE A 91 17.05 -14.31 7.26
CA ILE A 91 17.01 -12.97 7.83
C ILE A 91 18.46 -12.60 8.14
N LYS A 92 19.03 -11.74 7.30
CA LYS A 92 20.39 -11.24 7.48
C LYS A 92 20.39 -10.28 8.66
N THR A 93 20.70 -10.79 9.83
CA THR A 93 20.90 -9.96 11.02
C THR A 93 22.24 -9.27 10.87
N ILE A 94 22.24 -7.95 10.69
CA ILE A 94 23.46 -7.15 10.63
C ILE A 94 23.88 -6.87 12.08
N THR A 95 24.87 -7.60 12.57
CA THR A 95 25.53 -7.31 13.85
C THR A 95 26.44 -6.10 13.65
N SER A 96 26.23 -5.02 14.40
CA SER A 96 27.10 -3.84 14.42
C SER A 96 27.63 -3.63 15.82
N ASP A 97 28.96 -3.49 15.94
CA ASP A 97 29.66 -3.24 17.21
C ASP A 97 29.56 -1.78 17.67
N VAL A 98 28.93 -0.91 16.86
CA VAL A 98 28.67 0.50 17.18
C VAL A 98 27.22 0.65 17.62
N PRO A 99 26.95 1.20 18.82
CA PRO A 99 25.59 1.31 19.35
C PRO A 99 24.70 2.13 18.39
N PRO A 100 23.43 1.74 18.21
CA PRO A 100 22.50 2.46 17.36
C PRO A 100 22.29 3.88 17.92
N ARG A 101 22.64 4.90 17.14
CA ARG A 101 22.38 6.31 17.49
C ARG A 101 20.99 6.71 17.04
N THR A 102 20.27 7.44 17.88
CA THR A 102 19.04 8.14 17.44
C THR A 102 19.42 9.53 16.98
N VAL A 103 19.06 9.87 15.74
CA VAL A 103 19.31 11.19 15.15
C VAL A 103 17.97 11.91 15.04
N VAL A 104 17.86 13.06 15.69
CA VAL A 104 16.60 13.79 15.86
C VAL A 104 16.59 15.03 14.97
N TYR A 105 15.50 15.24 14.23
CA TYR A 105 15.24 16.47 13.49
C TYR A 105 13.87 17.04 13.85
N HIS A 106 13.77 18.37 13.93
CA HIS A 106 12.51 19.10 14.00
C HIS A 106 12.31 19.90 12.71
N LEU A 107 11.21 19.64 12.01
CA LEU A 107 10.82 20.26 10.76
C LEU A 107 9.57 21.09 10.96
N TYR A 108 9.71 22.41 10.90
CA TYR A 108 8.61 23.36 11.02
C TYR A 108 8.18 23.82 9.63
N ILE A 109 6.99 23.37 9.21
CA ILE A 109 6.43 23.64 7.88
C ILE A 109 5.61 24.92 7.95
N ARG A 110 6.00 25.94 7.17
CA ARG A 110 5.37 27.28 7.21
C ARG A 110 5.09 27.80 5.81
N ASP A 111 4.02 28.60 5.70
CA ASP A 111 3.78 29.40 4.51
C ASP A 111 4.90 30.44 4.36
N THR A 112 5.36 30.63 3.13
CA THR A 112 6.30 31.69 2.77
C THR A 112 5.93 32.30 1.42
N THR A 113 6.61 33.39 1.06
CA THR A 113 6.52 34.01 -0.27
C THR A 113 7.89 33.97 -0.91
N VAL A 114 7.95 33.47 -2.14
CA VAL A 114 9.14 33.50 -2.98
C VAL A 114 8.90 34.42 -4.18
N THR A 115 9.96 35.07 -4.64
CA THR A 115 9.90 35.94 -5.81
C THR A 115 10.56 35.24 -6.99
N PHE A 116 9.75 34.80 -7.95
CA PHE A 116 10.25 34.32 -9.23
C PHE A 116 10.16 35.45 -10.26
N GLY A 117 11.32 35.89 -10.76
CA GLY A 117 11.42 37.10 -11.58
C GLY A 117 11.04 38.34 -10.78
N LYS A 118 9.87 38.93 -11.06
CA LYS A 118 9.33 40.12 -10.38
C LYS A 118 7.96 39.89 -9.74
N ARG A 119 7.48 38.65 -9.68
CA ARG A 119 6.14 38.32 -9.17
C ARG A 119 6.26 37.52 -7.87
N PRO A 120 5.72 38.02 -6.76
CA PRO A 120 5.61 37.22 -5.54
C PRO A 120 4.65 36.05 -5.76
N LYS A 121 5.03 34.87 -5.28
CA LYS A 121 4.23 33.65 -5.30
C LYS A 121 4.28 32.97 -3.94
N ARG A 122 3.15 32.38 -3.54
CA ARG A 122 3.09 31.52 -2.36
C ARG A 122 4.03 30.33 -2.55
N ALA A 123 4.76 30.00 -1.51
CA ALA A 123 5.54 28.79 -1.39
C ALA A 123 5.43 28.25 0.05
N ILE A 124 5.96 27.07 0.28
CA ILE A 124 6.06 26.48 1.61
C ILE A 124 7.53 26.24 1.89
N SER A 125 8.02 26.76 3.02
CA SER A 125 9.37 26.51 3.50
C SER A 125 9.35 25.61 4.71
N VAL A 126 10.46 24.90 4.92
CA VAL A 126 10.69 24.15 6.15
C VAL A 126 11.92 24.73 6.82
N ASN A 127 11.78 25.07 8.10
CA ASN A 127 12.82 25.76 8.88
C ASN A 127 13.33 27.04 8.18
N GLY A 128 12.45 27.74 7.45
CA GLY A 128 12.77 29.00 6.79
C GLY A 128 13.48 28.88 5.44
N GLN A 129 13.70 27.66 4.92
CA GLN A 129 14.40 27.44 3.66
C GLN A 129 13.61 26.62 2.63
N ILE A 130 13.93 26.86 1.36
CA ILE A 130 13.53 26.07 0.19
C ILE A 130 14.82 25.91 -0.67
N PRO A 131 15.30 24.69 -0.94
CA PRO A 131 14.77 23.39 -0.51
C PRO A 131 14.75 23.22 1.01
N MET A 132 13.96 22.25 1.49
CA MET A 132 13.94 21.86 2.91
C MET A 132 15.34 21.41 3.38
N PRO A 133 15.63 21.45 4.71
CA PRO A 133 16.94 21.07 5.25
C PRO A 133 17.39 19.68 4.82
N THR A 134 18.66 19.52 4.44
CA THR A 134 19.21 18.18 4.17
C THR A 134 19.20 17.36 5.45
N LEU A 135 18.53 16.21 5.43
CA LEU A 135 18.56 15.25 6.53
C LEU A 135 19.69 14.26 6.29
N THR A 136 20.65 14.23 7.21
CA THR A 136 21.82 13.35 7.11
C THR A 136 21.80 12.31 8.23
N PHE A 137 21.95 11.05 7.83
CA PHE A 137 22.03 9.88 8.70
C PHE A 137 23.21 8.98 8.28
N THR A 138 23.49 7.96 9.09
CA THR A 138 24.38 6.86 8.76
C THR A 138 23.59 5.55 8.84
N GLU A 139 23.92 4.58 8.01
CA GLU A 139 23.36 3.22 8.11
C GLU A 139 23.51 2.68 9.55
N GLY A 140 22.45 2.10 10.09
CA GLY A 140 22.36 1.65 11.49
C GLY A 140 21.84 2.70 12.49
N ASP A 141 21.57 3.92 12.06
CA ASP A 141 20.89 4.92 12.89
C ASP A 141 19.40 4.62 13.06
N THR A 142 18.78 5.23 14.07
CA THR A 142 17.33 5.43 14.13
C THR A 142 17.00 6.88 13.81
N ALA A 143 16.24 7.12 12.76
CA ALA A 143 15.70 8.44 12.47
C ALA A 143 14.52 8.74 13.39
N GLU A 144 14.52 9.92 14.00
CA GLU A 144 13.40 10.47 14.75
C GLU A 144 13.10 11.88 14.24
N ILE A 145 12.08 12.00 13.39
CA ILE A 145 11.79 13.25 12.67
C ILE A 145 10.43 13.77 13.13
N TRP A 146 10.45 14.89 13.84
CA TRP A 146 9.28 15.62 14.30
C TRP A 146 8.85 16.62 13.25
N VAL A 147 7.64 16.47 12.73
CA VAL A 147 7.06 17.32 11.70
C VAL A 147 5.96 18.17 12.33
N HIS A 148 6.20 19.47 12.40
CA HIS A 148 5.27 20.47 12.92
C HIS A 148 4.57 21.15 11.74
N ASN A 149 3.28 20.88 11.58
CA ASN A 149 2.49 21.52 10.54
C ASN A 149 1.98 22.88 11.06
N GLU A 150 2.65 23.97 10.70
CA GLU A 150 2.20 25.33 11.01
C GLU A 150 1.46 25.99 9.83
N LEU A 151 1.10 25.21 8.82
CA LEU A 151 0.23 25.65 7.74
C LEU A 151 -1.23 25.72 8.20
N LYS A 152 -2.06 26.39 7.39
CA LYS A 152 -3.52 26.37 7.51
C LYS A 152 -4.19 25.22 6.73
N GLU A 153 -3.40 24.32 6.17
CA GLU A 153 -3.84 23.17 5.36
C GLU A 153 -3.22 21.85 5.85
N LEU A 154 -3.77 20.73 5.39
CA LEU A 154 -3.26 19.39 5.70
C LEU A 154 -1.88 19.19 5.04
N THR A 155 -1.02 18.38 5.67
CA THR A 155 0.29 18.02 5.08
C THR A 155 0.70 16.59 5.43
N SER A 156 1.75 16.09 4.79
CA SER A 156 2.35 14.77 5.00
C SER A 156 3.72 14.75 4.35
N LEU A 157 4.73 14.08 4.92
CA LEU A 157 6.04 13.93 4.29
C LEU A 157 6.29 12.47 3.92
N HIS A 158 6.70 12.22 2.68
CA HIS A 158 7.11 10.92 2.15
C HIS A 158 8.64 10.86 1.97
N TRP A 159 9.20 9.67 2.18
CA TRP A 159 10.65 9.40 2.15
C TRP A 159 11.01 8.61 0.88
N HIS A 160 11.37 9.34 -0.17
CA HIS A 160 11.45 8.77 -1.51
C HIS A 160 12.60 7.77 -1.65
N GLY A 161 12.23 6.50 -1.85
CA GLY A 161 13.17 5.39 -2.07
C GLY A 161 13.76 4.80 -0.80
N LEU A 162 13.17 5.04 0.38
CA LEU A 162 13.61 4.44 1.64
C LEU A 162 12.87 3.12 1.94
N PHE A 163 13.60 2.13 2.45
CA PHE A 163 13.06 0.93 3.05
C PHE A 163 12.71 1.21 4.52
N LEU A 164 11.41 1.31 4.79
CA LEU A 164 10.88 1.62 6.11
C LEU A 164 9.57 0.85 6.38
N PRO A 165 9.12 0.76 7.64
CA PRO A 165 7.79 0.21 7.93
C PRO A 165 6.70 1.03 7.25
N ASN A 166 5.75 0.38 6.58
CA ASN A 166 4.68 1.03 5.80
C ASN A 166 3.98 2.18 6.55
N LYS A 167 3.75 2.06 7.87
CA LYS A 167 3.11 3.10 8.70
C LYS A 167 3.91 4.43 8.76
N MET A 168 5.18 4.42 8.41
CA MET A 168 6.07 5.59 8.40
C MET A 168 6.28 6.17 7.00
N ASP A 169 5.62 5.64 5.98
CA ASP A 169 5.85 6.01 4.58
C ASP A 169 5.32 7.39 4.20
N GLY A 170 4.31 7.89 4.90
CA GLY A 170 3.89 9.28 4.75
C GLY A 170 2.95 9.59 3.60
N VAL A 171 2.38 8.57 2.97
CA VAL A 171 1.33 8.71 1.96
C VAL A 171 -0.04 8.89 2.65
N PRO A 172 -0.69 10.07 2.54
CA PRO A 172 -1.93 10.36 3.23
C PRO A 172 -3.08 9.48 2.71
N TYR A 173 -3.97 9.08 3.62
CA TYR A 173 -5.13 8.19 3.37
C TYR A 173 -4.78 6.76 2.94
N LEU A 174 -3.49 6.42 2.86
CA LEU A 174 -3.02 5.05 2.58
C LEU A 174 -2.21 4.51 3.75
N THR A 175 -1.16 5.21 4.15
CA THR A 175 -0.22 4.75 5.19
C THR A 175 -0.41 5.49 6.51
N GLN A 176 -0.95 6.71 6.46
CA GLN A 176 -1.32 7.51 7.62
C GLN A 176 -2.45 8.50 7.29
N MET A 177 -3.06 9.08 8.32
CA MET A 177 -3.89 10.28 8.13
C MET A 177 -3.00 11.52 7.90
N PRO A 178 -3.46 12.51 7.13
CA PRO A 178 -2.74 13.77 6.99
C PRO A 178 -2.53 14.47 8.33
N ILE A 179 -1.39 15.14 8.46
CA ILE A 179 -1.04 15.97 9.61
C ILE A 179 -1.90 17.24 9.55
N LYS A 180 -2.78 17.44 10.53
CA LYS A 180 -3.70 18.59 10.59
C LYS A 180 -2.96 19.91 10.82
N PRO A 181 -3.54 21.06 10.43
CA PRO A 181 -3.04 22.39 10.84
C PRO A 181 -2.78 22.46 12.34
N GLY A 182 -1.62 22.97 12.72
CA GLY A 182 -1.16 23.08 14.11
C GLY A 182 -0.75 21.76 14.77
N ALA A 183 -0.92 20.62 14.10
CA ALA A 183 -0.56 19.32 14.66
C ALA A 183 0.91 18.98 14.43
N THR A 184 1.42 18.08 15.27
CA THR A 184 2.76 17.51 15.16
C THR A 184 2.66 16.01 14.92
N TYR A 185 3.51 15.47 14.05
CA TYR A 185 3.62 14.05 13.78
C TYR A 185 5.06 13.57 13.90
N LEU A 186 5.25 12.37 14.43
CA LEU A 186 6.56 11.74 14.57
C LEU A 186 6.74 10.63 13.54
N TYR A 187 7.76 10.77 12.71
CA TYR A 187 8.28 9.68 11.89
C TYR A 187 9.47 9.05 12.60
N LYS A 188 9.38 7.76 12.91
CA LYS A 188 10.44 7.02 13.60
C LYS A 188 10.71 5.68 12.95
N PHE A 189 11.90 5.50 12.37
CA PHE A 189 12.27 4.28 11.65
C PHE A 189 13.79 4.07 11.64
N PRO A 190 14.26 2.81 11.52
CA PRO A 190 15.68 2.52 11.39
C PRO A 190 16.19 2.85 9.98
N ILE A 191 17.43 3.31 9.90
CA ILE A 191 18.15 3.52 8.65
C ILE A 191 18.89 2.23 8.29
N VAL A 192 18.34 1.48 7.33
CA VAL A 192 18.83 0.14 6.93
C VAL A 192 19.46 0.11 5.53
N GLN A 193 19.63 1.28 4.92
CA GLN A 193 20.25 1.44 3.61
C GLN A 193 21.13 2.71 3.61
N HIS A 194 21.94 2.87 2.57
CA HIS A 194 22.74 4.06 2.33
C HIS A 194 22.52 4.57 0.90
N GLY A 195 22.85 5.84 0.66
CA GLY A 195 22.70 6.48 -0.64
C GLY A 195 22.16 7.90 -0.56
N THR A 196 21.97 8.50 -1.74
CA THR A 196 21.36 9.82 -1.92
C THR A 196 19.90 9.65 -2.30
N HIS A 197 19.02 10.11 -1.41
CA HIS A 197 17.58 10.09 -1.55
C HIS A 197 17.04 11.50 -1.36
N TRP A 198 15.72 11.61 -1.32
CA TRP A 198 15.04 12.87 -1.08
C TRP A 198 13.73 12.59 -0.35
N TYR A 199 13.13 13.64 0.19
CA TYR A 199 11.87 13.58 0.89
C TYR A 199 11.04 14.78 0.48
N HIS A 200 9.73 14.59 0.38
CA HIS A 200 8.84 15.61 -0.15
C HIS A 200 7.43 15.48 0.41
N SER A 201 6.61 16.52 0.23
CA SER A 201 5.21 16.41 0.56
C SER A 201 4.48 15.47 -0.39
N HIS A 202 3.61 14.63 0.18
CA HIS A 202 2.67 13.79 -0.58
C HIS A 202 1.22 14.31 -0.46
N SER A 203 1.05 15.57 -0.02
CA SER A 203 -0.24 16.24 0.12
C SER A 203 -0.43 17.31 -0.96
N GLY A 204 -1.42 17.13 -1.83
CA GLY A 204 -1.77 18.09 -2.88
C GLY A 204 -0.59 18.43 -3.78
N LEU A 205 -0.40 19.73 -4.07
CA LEU A 205 0.71 20.25 -4.89
C LEU A 205 1.84 20.87 -4.05
N GLN A 206 1.92 20.51 -2.76
CA GLN A 206 2.87 21.12 -1.83
C GLN A 206 4.34 20.89 -2.22
N GLU A 207 4.67 19.73 -2.81
CA GLU A 207 5.99 19.44 -3.37
C GLU A 207 6.41 20.54 -4.37
N GLN A 208 5.55 20.85 -5.32
CA GLN A 208 5.84 21.80 -6.42
C GLN A 208 6.09 23.23 -5.93
N ILE A 209 5.61 23.56 -4.73
CA ILE A 209 5.73 24.90 -4.14
C ILE A 209 6.73 24.95 -2.98
N GLY A 210 7.65 23.98 -2.86
CA GLY A 210 8.83 24.07 -2.00
C GLY A 210 9.00 22.98 -0.95
N MET A 211 8.03 22.06 -0.82
CA MET A 211 8.14 20.94 0.12
C MET A 211 8.91 19.76 -0.48
N TYR A 212 10.20 19.96 -0.76
CA TYR A 212 11.16 18.90 -1.13
C TYR A 212 12.53 19.18 -0.48
N GLY A 213 13.26 18.12 -0.13
CA GLY A 213 14.61 18.22 0.47
C GLY A 213 15.43 16.95 0.28
N ALA A 214 16.74 17.05 0.46
CA ALA A 214 17.65 15.91 0.32
C ALA A 214 17.64 15.02 1.57
N PHE A 215 17.72 13.71 1.37
CA PHE A 215 17.85 12.71 2.42
C PHE A 215 19.11 11.88 2.15
N ILE A 216 20.16 12.11 2.93
CA ILE A 216 21.49 11.52 2.73
C ILE A 216 21.75 10.47 3.80
N MET A 217 22.06 9.25 3.39
CA MET A 217 22.43 8.16 4.28
C MET A 217 23.86 7.73 3.97
N ASN A 218 24.78 8.04 4.87
CA ASN A 218 26.17 7.62 4.77
C ASN A 218 26.29 6.12 5.06
N LYS A 219 27.22 5.47 4.38
CA LYS A 219 27.59 4.09 4.71
C LYS A 219 28.29 4.06 6.07
N ARG A 220 28.01 3.02 6.86
CA ARG A 220 28.73 2.73 8.10
C ARG A 220 30.07 2.04 7.83
#